data_AF-A0A1B8ZYM5-F1
#
_entry.id   AF-A0A1B8ZYM5-F1
#
_cell.length_a   1.000
_cell.length_b   1.000
_cell.length_c   1.000
_cell.angle_alpha   90.00
_cell.angle_beta   90.00
_cell.angle_gamma   90.00
#
_symmetry.space_group_name_H-M   'P 1'
#
loop_
_entity.id
_entity.type
_entity.pdbx_description
1 polymer ?
#
loop_
_entity_poly.entity_id
_entity_poly.type
_entity_poly.pdbx_seq_one_letter_code
_entity_poly.pdbx_strand_id
1 'polypeptide(L)'
;MFFHSCSGQNEKEINTTKKNEKMKKIDIDKFKKNWSKGGAFFSLSDGTKIEQYETDDGFDEIIKKPLPSFLSEYNTYYKDGNLKSSTIVFSEVSVGKSFEYNKVGKIISEKNEDLKFGKIKYTDILKILNEKNHLDLKTGKGWYKDNGDLAISINFNETNYLWTIRSSEGIITYSKNSPAGQGLKSNFYYEIDGNSGKILKE
;
A
#
# COMPACT_ATOMS: atom_id res chain seq x y z
N MET A 1 44.64 -43.25 10.29
CA MET A 1 43.27 -43.31 10.84
C MET A 1 42.44 -42.30 10.07
N PHE A 2 41.54 -42.78 9.21
CA PHE A 2 40.44 -42.02 8.59
C PHE A 2 39.55 -41.47 9.73
N PHE A 3 38.87 -40.32 9.64
CA PHE A 3 37.73 -39.94 8.78
C PHE A 3 37.75 -38.40 8.58
N HIS A 4 37.63 -37.83 7.37
CA HIS A 4 36.38 -37.52 6.65
C HIS A 4 35.25 -36.92 7.51
N SER A 5 34.99 -35.61 7.34
CA SER A 5 33.67 -35.14 6.89
C SER A 5 33.70 -33.63 6.62
N CYS A 6 33.83 -33.32 5.33
CA CYS A 6 33.33 -32.09 4.74
C CYS A 6 31.82 -32.02 4.96
N SER A 7 31.29 -30.93 5.51
CA SER A 7 29.85 -30.67 5.47
C SER A 7 29.61 -29.55 4.47
N GLY A 8 29.38 -29.96 3.23
CA GLY A 8 28.91 -29.08 2.17
C GLY A 8 27.45 -28.70 2.37
N GLN A 9 27.17 -27.46 1.95
CA GLN A 9 26.01 -27.01 1.17
C GLN A 9 24.61 -27.24 1.74
N ASN A 10 23.96 -26.12 2.07
CA ASN A 10 22.59 -25.85 1.62
C ASN A 10 22.34 -24.33 1.56
N GLU A 11 23.16 -23.61 0.80
CA GLU A 11 22.65 -22.40 0.15
C GLU A 11 21.84 -22.89 -1.05
N LYS A 12 20.51 -22.82 -0.94
CA LYS A 12 19.63 -22.98 -2.08
C LYS A 12 19.96 -21.86 -3.07
N GLU A 13 20.74 -22.19 -4.09
CA GLU A 13 20.80 -21.41 -5.33
C GLU A 13 19.36 -21.24 -5.83
N ILE A 14 18.83 -20.03 -5.68
CA ILE A 14 17.62 -19.62 -6.38
C ILE A 14 18.04 -19.44 -7.86
N ASN A 15 18.04 -20.56 -8.58
CA ASN A 15 18.04 -20.58 -10.02
C ASN A 15 16.67 -20.11 -10.52
N THR A 16 16.50 -18.78 -10.60
CA THR A 16 15.44 -18.16 -11.42
C THR A 16 16.09 -17.36 -12.54
N THR A 17 16.56 -18.08 -13.55
CA THR A 17 16.76 -17.53 -14.90
C THR A 17 15.40 -17.35 -15.57
N LYS A 18 14.51 -16.54 -14.97
CA LYS A 18 13.41 -15.90 -15.71
C LYS A 18 13.91 -14.53 -16.11
N LYS A 19 14.47 -14.45 -17.32
CA LYS A 19 14.70 -13.18 -18.00
C LYS A 19 13.33 -12.55 -18.20
N ASN A 20 12.96 -11.61 -17.33
CA ASN A 20 11.65 -11.02 -17.37
C ASN A 20 11.55 -10.06 -18.55
N GLU A 21 10.34 -10.04 -19.10
CA GLU A 21 9.79 -9.07 -20.04
C GLU A 21 10.14 -7.63 -19.61
N LYS A 22 10.18 -6.73 -20.60
CA LYS A 22 10.59 -5.32 -20.52
C LYS A 22 10.37 -4.70 -19.13
N MET A 23 11.45 -4.61 -18.34
CA MET A 23 11.45 -4.03 -16.99
C MET A 23 10.71 -2.70 -16.98
N LYS A 24 9.80 -2.52 -16.01
CA LYS A 24 9.09 -1.24 -15.84
C LYS A 24 10.13 -0.13 -15.65
N LYS A 25 9.94 0.96 -16.37
CA LYS A 25 10.73 2.18 -16.22
C LYS A 25 9.83 3.37 -16.00
N ILE A 26 10.28 4.31 -15.19
CA ILE A 26 9.66 5.64 -15.12
C ILE A 26 10.06 6.43 -16.36
N ASP A 27 9.11 7.15 -16.94
CA ASP A 27 9.36 8.09 -18.03
C ASP A 27 9.88 9.41 -17.44
N ILE A 28 11.21 9.51 -17.31
CA ILE A 28 11.89 10.64 -16.66
C ILE A 28 11.62 11.96 -17.39
N ASP A 29 11.54 11.95 -18.72
CA ASP A 29 11.30 13.16 -19.51
C ASP A 29 9.87 13.66 -19.28
N LYS A 30 8.89 12.75 -19.30
CA LYS A 30 7.51 13.08 -18.95
C LYS A 30 7.40 13.56 -17.51
N PHE A 31 8.08 12.89 -16.57
CA PHE A 31 8.14 13.31 -15.17
C PHE A 31 8.64 14.76 -15.03
N LYS A 32 9.82 15.07 -15.58
CA LYS A 32 10.43 16.42 -15.52
C LYS A 32 9.55 17.48 -16.16
N LYS A 33 8.91 17.17 -17.29
CA LYS A 33 8.01 18.09 -17.98
C LYS A 33 6.76 18.43 -17.15
N ASN A 34 6.31 17.51 -16.29
CA ASN A 34 5.10 17.67 -15.47
C ASN A 34 5.42 17.98 -14.00
N TRP A 35 6.70 18.21 -13.67
CA TRP A 35 7.13 18.54 -12.31
C TRP A 35 6.57 19.90 -11.88
N SER A 36 5.79 19.90 -10.80
CA SER A 36 5.23 21.10 -10.20
C SER A 36 4.97 20.89 -8.71
N LYS A 37 5.17 21.93 -7.89
CA LYS A 37 4.87 21.90 -6.44
C LYS A 37 5.49 20.69 -5.70
N GLY A 38 6.68 20.25 -6.11
CA GLY A 38 7.42 19.16 -5.46
C GLY A 38 7.08 17.75 -5.94
N GLY A 39 6.35 17.58 -7.05
CA GLY A 39 6.06 16.27 -7.64
C GLY A 39 5.50 16.36 -9.07
N ALA A 40 5.29 15.23 -9.74
CA ALA A 40 4.53 15.15 -10.97
C ALA A 40 3.24 14.34 -10.76
N PHE A 41 2.10 14.88 -11.19
CA PHE A 41 0.78 14.34 -10.89
C PHE A 41 0.00 14.08 -12.18
N PHE A 42 -0.50 12.85 -12.35
CA PHE A 42 -1.24 12.43 -13.54
C PHE A 42 -2.59 11.85 -13.14
N SER A 43 -3.62 12.14 -13.94
CA SER A 43 -4.91 11.46 -13.88
C SER A 43 -5.15 10.77 -15.22
N LEU A 44 -5.36 9.46 -15.19
CA LEU A 44 -5.65 8.66 -16.38
C LEU A 44 -7.15 8.62 -16.63
N SER A 45 -7.54 8.25 -17.86
CA SER A 45 -8.94 8.21 -18.29
C SER A 45 -9.79 7.20 -17.52
N ASP A 46 -9.18 6.17 -16.94
CA ASP A 46 -9.84 5.18 -16.10
C ASP A 46 -10.03 5.64 -14.64
N GLY A 47 -9.59 6.87 -14.31
CA GLY A 47 -9.64 7.42 -12.95
C GLY A 47 -8.44 7.06 -12.07
N THR A 48 -7.47 6.29 -12.58
CA THR A 48 -6.20 6.05 -11.89
C THR A 48 -5.44 7.37 -11.71
N LYS A 49 -4.93 7.60 -10.50
CA LYS A 49 -4.06 8.74 -10.19
C LYS A 49 -2.64 8.25 -9.98
N ILE A 50 -1.68 8.95 -10.56
CA ILE A 50 -0.25 8.66 -10.42
C ILE A 50 0.44 9.88 -9.84
N GLU A 51 1.19 9.68 -8.77
CA GLU A 51 1.97 10.71 -8.08
C GLU A 51 3.43 10.27 -8.12
N GLN A 52 4.32 11.13 -8.62
CA GLN A 52 5.74 10.82 -8.78
C GLN A 52 6.59 11.88 -8.09
N TYR A 53 7.67 11.44 -7.45
CA TYR A 53 8.57 12.29 -6.67
C TYR A 53 10.03 11.96 -6.99
N GLU A 54 10.89 12.97 -6.99
CA GLU A 54 12.34 12.77 -7.03
C GLU A 54 12.86 12.57 -5.60
N THR A 55 13.79 11.64 -5.43
CA THR A 55 14.47 11.36 -4.16
C THR A 55 15.98 11.38 -4.38
N ASP A 56 16.75 11.43 -3.30
CA ASP A 56 18.23 11.42 -3.39
C ASP A 56 18.77 10.17 -4.11
N ASP A 57 18.01 9.07 -4.09
CA ASP A 57 18.37 7.76 -4.65
C ASP A 57 17.68 7.42 -5.98
N GLY A 58 16.78 8.27 -6.46
CA GLY A 58 16.05 8.07 -7.71
C GLY A 58 14.66 8.69 -7.69
N PHE A 59 13.62 7.85 -7.82
CA PHE A 59 12.23 8.33 -7.89
C PHE A 59 11.28 7.41 -7.15
N ASP A 60 10.19 7.98 -6.65
CA ASP A 60 9.06 7.25 -6.10
C ASP A 60 7.83 7.46 -6.99
N GLU A 61 6.98 6.44 -7.09
CA GLU A 61 5.68 6.50 -7.77
C GLU A 61 4.60 5.84 -6.92
N ILE A 62 3.50 6.55 -6.72
CA ILE A 62 2.29 6.06 -6.08
C ILE A 62 1.20 5.95 -7.15
N ILE A 63 0.70 4.75 -7.40
CA ILE A 63 -0.44 4.51 -8.30
C ILE A 63 -1.67 4.21 -7.45
N LYS A 64 -2.62 5.15 -7.43
CA LYS A 64 -3.91 5.03 -6.75
C LYS A 64 -4.96 4.60 -7.77
N LYS A 65 -5.42 3.35 -7.65
CA LYS A 65 -6.47 2.81 -8.52
C LYS A 65 -7.82 3.50 -8.23
N PRO A 66 -8.71 3.62 -9.23
CA PRO A 66 -10.05 4.15 -9.00
C PRO A 66 -10.81 3.30 -7.97
N LEU A 67 -11.71 3.96 -7.24
CA LEU A 67 -12.64 3.27 -6.34
C LEU A 67 -13.49 2.25 -7.14
N PRO A 68 -13.86 1.10 -6.53
CA PRO A 68 -13.75 0.76 -5.12
C PRO A 68 -12.43 0.07 -4.72
N SER A 69 -11.33 0.27 -5.46
CA SER A 69 -10.02 -0.19 -4.99
C SER A 69 -9.51 0.65 -3.82
N PHE A 70 -9.20 0.00 -2.70
CA PHE A 70 -8.60 0.63 -1.51
C PHE A 70 -7.08 0.43 -1.43
N LEU A 71 -6.50 -0.17 -2.48
CA LEU A 71 -5.09 -0.46 -2.59
C LEU A 71 -4.42 0.50 -3.56
N SER A 72 -3.18 0.85 -3.23
CA SER A 72 -2.26 1.58 -4.10
C SER A 72 -1.03 0.72 -4.39
N GLU A 73 -0.35 1.00 -5.48
CA GLU A 73 0.98 0.45 -5.76
C GLU A 73 2.01 1.54 -5.41
N TYR A 74 3.03 1.17 -4.63
CA TYR A 74 4.17 2.02 -4.34
C TYR A 74 5.40 1.43 -5.01
N ASN A 75 6.00 2.21 -5.90
CA ASN A 75 7.19 1.83 -6.63
C ASN A 75 8.32 2.79 -6.32
N THR A 76 9.52 2.25 -6.22
CA THR A 76 10.74 3.06 -6.21
C THR A 76 11.56 2.74 -7.46
N TYR A 77 12.35 3.70 -7.92
CA TYR A 77 13.16 3.61 -9.12
C TYR A 77 14.58 4.06 -8.82
N TYR A 78 15.54 3.46 -9.51
CA TYR A 78 16.89 3.99 -9.57
C TYR A 78 16.92 5.30 -10.39
N LYS A 79 18.00 6.07 -10.27
CA LYS A 79 18.23 7.32 -11.03
C LYS A 79 18.17 7.16 -12.55
N ASP A 80 18.47 5.97 -13.06
CA ASP A 80 18.38 5.64 -14.49
C ASP A 80 16.93 5.30 -14.94
N GLY A 81 15.98 5.37 -14.01
CA GLY A 81 14.56 5.15 -14.21
C GLY A 81 14.15 3.68 -14.16
N ASN A 82 15.06 2.74 -13.90
CA ASN A 82 14.72 1.33 -13.75
C ASN A 82 14.00 1.07 -12.42
N LEU A 83 12.92 0.27 -12.43
CA LEU A 83 12.21 -0.15 -11.22
C LEU A 83 13.16 -0.81 -10.21
N LYS A 84 13.21 -0.26 -8.99
CA LYS A 84 14.01 -0.74 -7.87
C LYS A 84 13.18 -1.62 -6.93
N SER A 85 11.97 -1.20 -6.60
CA SER A 85 11.03 -2.01 -5.82
C SER A 85 9.58 -1.73 -6.20
N SER A 86 8.71 -2.71 -5.92
CA SER A 86 7.27 -2.59 -6.08
C SER A 86 6.56 -3.29 -4.94
N THR A 87 5.61 -2.61 -4.30
CA THR A 87 4.79 -3.15 -3.22
C THR A 87 3.35 -2.65 -3.34
N ILE A 88 2.39 -3.46 -2.87
CA ILE A 88 1.00 -3.05 -2.77
C ILE A 88 0.77 -2.53 -1.35
N VAL A 89 0.08 -1.40 -1.23
CA VAL A 89 -0.13 -0.71 0.05
C VAL A 89 -1.62 -0.49 0.29
N PHE A 90 -2.06 -0.84 1.49
CA PHE A 90 -3.35 -0.49 2.07
C PHE A 90 -3.14 0.62 3.11
N SER A 91 -3.47 1.87 2.76
CA SER A 91 -3.10 3.05 3.54
C SER A 91 -1.58 3.12 3.80
N GLU A 92 -1.12 2.86 5.02
CA GLU A 92 0.30 2.89 5.42
C GLU A 92 0.90 1.48 5.51
N VAL A 93 0.13 0.44 5.16
CA VAL A 93 0.48 -0.97 5.40
C VAL A 93 0.75 -1.69 4.08
N SER A 94 1.97 -2.18 3.88
CA SER A 94 2.27 -3.09 2.75
C SER A 94 1.52 -4.42 2.89
N VAL A 95 0.91 -4.91 1.80
CA VAL A 95 0.12 -6.14 1.72
C VAL A 95 0.49 -6.94 0.47
N GLY A 96 0.15 -8.22 0.45
CA GLY A 96 0.42 -9.10 -0.70
C GLY A 96 1.92 -9.29 -0.95
N LYS A 97 2.34 -9.26 -2.22
CA LYS A 97 3.74 -9.46 -2.61
C LYS A 97 4.48 -8.13 -2.78
N SER A 98 5.66 -8.05 -2.19
CA SER A 98 6.67 -7.02 -2.45
C SER A 98 7.84 -7.62 -3.22
N PHE A 99 8.40 -6.86 -4.15
CA PHE A 99 9.55 -7.26 -4.96
C PHE A 99 10.63 -6.20 -4.91
N GLU A 100 11.89 -6.64 -4.87
CA GLU A 100 13.05 -5.80 -5.12
C GLU A 100 13.83 -6.33 -6.32
N TYR A 101 14.34 -5.41 -7.12
CA TYR A 101 15.06 -5.69 -8.35
C TYR A 101 16.44 -5.05 -8.27
N ASN A 102 17.43 -5.70 -8.89
CA ASN A 102 18.71 -5.04 -9.15
C ASN A 102 18.60 -4.09 -10.36
N LYS A 103 19.67 -3.32 -10.62
CA LYS A 103 19.73 -2.34 -11.73
C LYS A 103 19.53 -2.93 -13.13
N VAL A 104 19.70 -4.25 -13.30
CA VAL A 104 19.50 -4.94 -14.59
C VAL A 104 18.12 -5.63 -14.69
N GLY A 105 17.25 -5.47 -13.68
CA GLY A 105 15.88 -5.97 -13.68
C GLY A 105 15.69 -7.40 -13.18
N LYS A 106 16.72 -8.01 -12.57
CA LYS A 106 16.58 -9.32 -11.92
C LYS A 106 15.98 -9.12 -10.52
N ILE A 107 14.96 -9.93 -10.17
CA ILE A 107 14.43 -10.01 -8.80
C ILE A 107 15.54 -10.48 -7.87
N ILE A 108 15.82 -9.70 -6.83
CA ILE A 108 16.77 -10.02 -5.77
C ILE A 108 16.08 -10.32 -4.43
N SER A 109 14.83 -9.88 -4.27
CA SER A 109 14.01 -10.17 -3.10
C SER A 109 12.54 -10.29 -3.51
N GLU A 110 11.85 -11.28 -2.94
CA GLU A 110 10.40 -11.43 -3.00
C GLU A 110 9.91 -11.71 -1.57
N LYS A 111 9.00 -10.87 -1.07
CA LYS A 111 8.44 -10.98 0.28
C LYS A 111 6.92 -11.08 0.19
N ASN A 112 6.33 -12.02 0.91
CA ASN A 112 4.90 -12.03 1.18
C ASN A 112 4.64 -11.21 2.46
N GLU A 113 4.15 -9.98 2.28
CA GLU A 113 3.84 -9.06 3.37
C GLU A 113 2.71 -9.56 4.26
N ASP A 114 1.80 -10.41 3.75
CA ASP A 114 0.64 -10.86 4.52
C ASP A 114 1.00 -11.82 5.67
N LEU A 115 2.24 -12.32 5.69
CA LEU A 115 2.78 -13.20 6.73
C LEU A 115 2.95 -12.49 8.07
N LYS A 116 3.08 -11.16 8.09
CA LYS A 116 3.21 -10.38 9.34
C LYS A 116 1.90 -10.28 10.11
N PHE A 117 0.77 -10.46 9.44
CA PHE A 117 -0.54 -10.33 10.06
C PHE A 117 -0.93 -11.62 10.78
N GLY A 118 -1.62 -11.47 11.91
CA GLY A 118 -2.31 -12.57 12.57
C GLY A 118 -3.52 -13.06 11.76
N LYS A 119 -4.60 -13.40 12.45
CA LYS A 119 -5.85 -13.85 11.79
C LYS A 119 -6.53 -12.73 11.01
N ILE A 120 -6.40 -11.49 11.48
CA ILE A 120 -7.05 -10.32 10.88
C ILE A 120 -6.20 -9.75 9.76
N LYS A 121 -6.79 -9.69 8.57
CA LYS A 121 -6.16 -9.12 7.37
C LYS A 121 -6.82 -7.78 7.02
N TYR A 122 -6.23 -7.05 6.07
CA TYR A 122 -6.75 -5.74 5.64
C TYR A 122 -8.21 -5.79 5.15
N THR A 123 -8.64 -6.92 4.57
CA THR A 123 -10.00 -7.13 4.10
C THR A 123 -11.01 -7.17 5.26
N ASP A 124 -10.60 -7.64 6.43
CA ASP A 124 -11.45 -7.64 7.63
C ASP A 124 -11.55 -6.23 8.21
N ILE A 125 -10.46 -5.45 8.17
CA ILE A 125 -10.49 -4.03 8.52
C ILE A 125 -11.49 -3.26 7.65
N LEU A 126 -11.49 -3.51 6.34
CA LEU A 126 -12.47 -2.94 5.41
C LEU A 126 -13.92 -3.30 5.77
N LYS A 127 -14.18 -4.55 6.17
CA LYS A 127 -15.53 -4.97 6.63
C LYS A 127 -15.95 -4.22 7.89
N ILE A 128 -15.06 -4.12 8.88
CA ILE A 128 -15.34 -3.41 10.14
C ILE A 128 -15.66 -1.93 9.87
N LEU A 129 -14.88 -1.26 9.03
CA LEU A 129 -15.14 0.14 8.63
C LEU A 129 -16.50 0.30 7.95
N ASN A 130 -16.91 -0.69 7.14
CA ASN A 130 -18.20 -0.68 6.47
C ASN A 130 -19.37 -0.95 7.40
N GLU A 131 -19.23 -1.91 8.33
CA GLU A 131 -20.22 -2.20 9.37
C GLU A 131 -20.44 -1.00 10.30
N LYS A 132 -19.36 -0.26 10.60
CA LYS A 132 -19.41 0.98 11.39
C LYS A 132 -19.85 2.23 10.60
N ASN A 133 -20.18 2.08 9.31
CA ASN A 133 -20.61 3.16 8.38
C ASN A 133 -19.57 4.27 8.17
N HIS A 134 -18.28 3.96 8.32
CA HIS A 134 -17.18 4.89 8.03
C HIS A 134 -16.76 4.86 6.56
N LEU A 135 -17.03 3.74 5.89
CA LEU A 135 -16.67 3.47 4.51
C LEU A 135 -17.80 2.69 3.82
N ASP A 136 -18.12 3.01 2.58
CA ASP A 136 -18.95 2.15 1.74
C ASP A 136 -18.06 1.32 0.81
N LEU A 137 -18.05 -0.01 0.96
CA LEU A 137 -17.20 -0.89 0.14
C LEU A 137 -17.60 -0.94 -1.34
N LYS A 138 -18.85 -0.64 -1.67
CA LYS A 138 -19.34 -0.68 -3.07
C LYS A 138 -18.96 0.58 -3.82
N THR A 139 -19.13 1.74 -3.18
CA THR A 139 -18.91 3.04 -3.81
C THR A 139 -17.53 3.62 -3.50
N GLY A 140 -16.86 3.12 -2.46
CA GLY A 140 -15.61 3.67 -1.93
C GLY A 140 -15.78 4.97 -1.15
N LYS A 141 -17.02 5.41 -0.94
CA LYS A 141 -17.33 6.66 -0.23
C LYS A 141 -16.83 6.59 1.21
N GLY A 142 -16.08 7.61 1.64
CA GLY A 142 -15.43 7.65 2.95
C GLY A 142 -13.95 7.28 2.93
N TRP A 143 -13.42 6.76 1.81
CA TRP A 143 -11.98 6.45 1.70
C TRP A 143 -11.12 7.70 1.48
N TYR A 144 -11.58 8.62 0.63
CA TYR A 144 -10.93 9.91 0.37
C TYR A 144 -11.83 11.07 0.81
N LYS A 145 -11.21 12.20 1.16
CA LYS A 145 -11.85 13.50 1.34
C LYS A 145 -12.18 14.14 0.00
N ASP A 146 -12.98 15.20 0.02
CA ASP A 146 -13.35 15.97 -1.17
C ASP A 146 -12.13 16.60 -1.87
N ASN A 147 -11.08 16.93 -1.12
CA ASN A 147 -9.82 17.46 -1.67
C ASN A 147 -8.90 16.37 -2.25
N GLY A 148 -9.29 15.08 -2.15
CA GLY A 148 -8.52 13.94 -2.65
C GLY A 148 -7.55 13.30 -1.65
N ASP A 149 -7.40 13.86 -0.45
CA ASP A 149 -6.56 13.27 0.60
C ASP A 149 -7.22 12.03 1.18
N LEU A 150 -6.40 11.12 1.72
CA LEU A 150 -6.90 9.94 2.41
C LEU A 150 -7.72 10.37 3.65
N ALA A 151 -8.95 9.90 3.74
CA ALA A 151 -9.82 10.20 4.87
C ALA A 151 -9.48 9.30 6.06
N ILE A 152 -9.15 8.03 5.82
CA ILE A 152 -8.90 7.02 6.86
C ILE A 152 -7.42 6.59 6.81
N SER A 153 -6.67 6.84 7.89
CA SER A 153 -5.29 6.37 8.05
C SER A 153 -5.30 5.05 8.82
N ILE A 154 -4.62 4.05 8.28
CA ILE A 154 -4.53 2.70 8.83
C ILE A 154 -3.06 2.29 8.86
N ASN A 155 -2.64 1.82 10.03
CA ASN A 155 -1.32 1.26 10.27
C ASN A 155 -1.42 -0.12 10.95
N PHE A 156 -0.36 -0.92 10.86
CA PHE A 156 -0.22 -2.19 11.55
C PHE A 156 1.12 -2.28 12.27
N ASN A 157 1.08 -2.56 13.56
CA ASN A 157 2.27 -2.80 14.37
C ASN A 157 2.52 -4.30 14.49
N GLU A 158 3.61 -4.77 13.87
CA GLU A 158 3.98 -6.19 13.83
C GLU A 158 4.39 -6.74 15.21
N THR A 159 4.92 -5.90 16.10
CA THR A 159 5.44 -6.33 17.42
C THR A 159 4.33 -6.77 18.36
N ASN A 160 3.22 -6.04 18.38
CA ASN A 160 2.05 -6.33 19.23
C ASN A 160 0.84 -6.82 18.43
N TYR A 161 1.01 -7.07 17.13
CA TYR A 161 -0.04 -7.48 16.21
C TYR A 161 -1.26 -6.54 16.27
N LEU A 162 -1.05 -5.22 16.26
CA LEU A 162 -2.11 -4.24 16.46
C LEU A 162 -2.44 -3.48 15.18
N TRP A 163 -3.71 -3.49 14.78
CA TRP A 163 -4.23 -2.57 13.78
C TRP A 163 -4.65 -1.27 14.44
N THR A 164 -4.14 -0.14 13.95
CA THR A 164 -4.56 1.19 14.37
C THR A 164 -5.24 1.88 13.21
N ILE A 165 -6.45 2.36 13.44
CA ILE A 165 -7.28 2.99 12.43
C ILE A 165 -7.71 4.33 12.99
N ARG A 166 -7.54 5.39 12.22
CA ARG A 166 -7.96 6.72 12.60
C ARG A 166 -8.59 7.45 11.42
N SER A 167 -9.67 8.17 11.70
CA SER A 167 -10.10 9.22 10.81
C SER A 167 -9.09 10.37 10.82
N SER A 168 -8.74 10.88 9.66
CA SER A 168 -8.21 12.25 9.59
C SER A 168 -9.35 13.24 9.87
N GLU A 169 -9.05 14.40 10.48
CA GLU A 169 -10.07 15.37 10.90
C GLU A 169 -11.11 15.64 9.81
N GLY A 170 -12.39 15.58 10.18
CA GLY A 170 -13.50 16.00 9.32
C GLY A 170 -14.09 14.94 8.39
N ILE A 171 -13.99 13.63 8.68
CA ILE A 171 -14.74 12.61 7.90
C ILE A 171 -16.24 12.87 8.03
N ILE A 172 -16.88 13.13 6.89
CA ILE A 172 -18.33 13.11 6.77
C ILE A 172 -18.81 11.66 6.81
N THR A 173 -19.46 11.26 7.90
CA THR A 173 -20.15 9.97 7.99
C THR A 173 -21.53 10.07 7.33
N TYR A 174 -21.86 9.07 6.51
CA TYR A 174 -23.15 8.97 5.84
C TYR A 174 -24.00 7.93 6.57
N SER A 175 -24.72 8.36 7.60
CA SER A 175 -25.74 7.53 8.24
C SER A 175 -26.93 7.34 7.31
N LYS A 176 -27.47 6.11 7.23
CA LYS A 176 -28.75 5.81 6.55
C LYS A 176 -29.93 6.57 7.15
N ASN A 177 -29.79 7.09 8.37
CA ASN A 177 -30.83 7.81 9.10
C ASN A 177 -30.61 9.33 9.13
N SER A 178 -29.59 9.86 8.44
CA SER A 178 -29.40 11.30 8.36
C SER A 178 -30.43 11.93 7.40
N PRO A 179 -31.11 13.02 7.80
CA PRO A 179 -31.87 13.86 6.89
C PRO A 179 -30.99 14.22 5.68
N ALA A 180 -31.58 14.25 4.48
CA ALA A 180 -30.87 14.47 3.23
C ALA A 180 -29.87 15.63 3.34
N GLY A 181 -28.56 15.31 3.24
CA GLY A 181 -27.51 16.31 3.03
C GLY A 181 -26.70 16.77 4.24
N GLN A 182 -26.94 16.29 5.47
CA GLN A 182 -26.08 16.66 6.61
C GLN A 182 -25.03 15.58 6.90
N GLY A 183 -23.82 15.83 6.42
CA GLY A 183 -22.64 15.05 6.75
C GLY A 183 -22.20 15.28 8.19
N LEU A 184 -22.22 14.23 9.02
CA LEU A 184 -21.72 14.32 10.39
C LEU A 184 -20.20 14.18 10.36
N LYS A 185 -19.47 15.24 10.74
CA LYS A 185 -18.03 15.17 11.00
C LYS A 185 -17.80 14.23 12.18
N SER A 186 -17.29 13.04 11.92
CA SER A 186 -16.93 12.07 12.96
C SER A 186 -15.42 11.90 12.96
N ASN A 187 -14.82 12.11 14.14
CA ASN A 187 -13.50 11.60 14.41
C ASN A 187 -13.68 10.23 15.08
N PHE A 188 -13.02 9.19 14.56
CA PHE A 188 -12.99 7.87 15.16
C PHE A 188 -11.56 7.35 15.25
N TYR A 189 -11.35 6.49 16.24
CA TYR A 189 -10.08 5.83 16.49
C TYR A 189 -10.36 4.40 16.92
N TYR A 190 -9.70 3.43 16.29
CA TYR A 190 -9.79 2.02 16.67
C TYR A 190 -8.41 1.43 16.90
N GLU A 191 -8.32 0.64 17.96
CA GLU A 191 -7.25 -0.34 18.16
C GLU A 191 -7.87 -1.73 18.07
N ILE A 192 -7.40 -2.55 17.14
CA ILE A 192 -7.95 -3.88 16.89
C ILE A 192 -6.83 -4.91 17.00
N ASP A 193 -7.01 -5.87 17.90
CA ASP A 193 -6.09 -6.99 18.07
C ASP A 193 -6.07 -7.84 16.79
N GLY A 194 -4.90 -7.94 16.16
CA GLY A 194 -4.69 -8.61 14.88
C GLY A 194 -4.78 -10.14 14.97
N ASN A 195 -4.76 -10.71 16.17
CA ASN A 195 -4.88 -12.16 16.38
C ASN A 195 -6.33 -12.62 16.56
N SER A 196 -7.17 -11.78 17.16
CA SER A 196 -8.56 -12.11 17.54
C SER A 196 -9.61 -11.29 16.81
N GLY A 197 -9.27 -10.10 16.30
CA GLY A 197 -10.23 -9.12 15.78
C GLY A 197 -10.99 -8.36 16.86
N LYS A 198 -10.63 -8.54 18.13
CA LYS A 198 -11.25 -7.80 19.23
C LYS A 198 -10.88 -6.32 19.13
N ILE A 199 -11.90 -5.46 19.15
CA ILE A 199 -11.71 -4.02 19.34
C ILE A 199 -11.28 -3.80 20.79
N LEU A 200 -10.06 -3.28 20.95
CA LEU A 200 -9.45 -2.96 22.23
C LEU A 200 -9.82 -1.54 22.69
N LYS A 201 -10.05 -0.63 21.74
CA LYS A 201 -10.43 0.77 21.95
C LYS A 201 -11.29 1.29 20.79
N GLU A 202 -12.31 2.08 21.12
CA GLU A 202 -13.14 2.88 20.18
C GLU A 202 -13.51 4.25 20.77
#